data_AF-U1GJF9-F1
#
_entry.id   AF-U1GJF9-F1
#
_cell.length_a   1.000
_cell.length_b   1.000
_cell.length_c   1.000
_cell.angle_alpha   90.00
_cell.angle_beta   90.00
_cell.angle_gamma   90.00
#
_symmetry.space_group_name_H-M   'P 1'
#
loop_
_entity.id
_entity.type
_entity.pdbx_description
1 polymer ?
#
loop_
_entity_poly.entity_id
_entity_poly.type
_entity_poly.pdbx_seq_one_letter_code
_entity_poly.pdbx_strand_id
1 'polypeptide(L)'
;MSSYTVTRTLVNCNQVIIELNTATPSFEGLHDITMTDLPPRRKPHLIMAPEDRISTPHILVDPDKVVAIIESDHPAQTQPNAPENDASKAIVANLTDFLEHEVNHGRLPKSLLPIQSGIDNIANAVVLQDSFLDLFDSGNLDFATATTIRFSPDGFKRFYDGWERYFDKLLLRSQQVSNSPEIICRLGVIGMNTPVEVDIYAHANSTCVMGLRMLNRLWGSADFLRSARYSIMHTPSIRPTKKDPTGVSCIVPMCTHIDQTEHDLDVVVTEQVHSPTAPSATIIARTRDHQEDSTSGLQTNLATLTEPNLVFYRHCLKRAWGHEPHRLWQTLKMHKKLDEKGTMKITSWD
;
A
#
# COMPACT_ATOMS: atom_id res chain seq x y z
N MET A 1 -19.02 8.47 -6.92
CA MET A 1 -17.61 8.33 -6.49
C MET A 1 -16.87 9.46 -7.16
N SER A 2 -16.35 10.44 -6.42
CA SER A 2 -15.51 11.48 -7.01
C SER A 2 -14.08 10.95 -7.08
N SER A 3 -13.63 10.62 -8.29
CA SER A 3 -12.28 10.12 -8.55
C SER A 3 -11.62 11.00 -9.61
N TYR A 4 -10.45 11.54 -9.29
CA TYR A 4 -9.77 12.48 -10.15
C TYR A 4 -8.54 11.83 -10.80
N THR A 5 -8.78 11.05 -11.86
CA THR A 5 -7.73 10.21 -12.46
C THR A 5 -7.16 10.79 -13.77
N VAL A 6 -7.89 11.66 -14.48
CA VAL A 6 -7.53 11.95 -15.89
C VAL A 6 -7.81 13.38 -16.39
N THR A 7 -7.18 14.39 -15.79
CA THR A 7 -7.34 15.80 -16.18
C THR A 7 -6.88 16.10 -17.61
N ARG A 8 -5.75 15.52 -18.01
CA ARG A 8 -5.14 15.85 -19.31
C ARG A 8 -5.90 15.24 -20.48
N THR A 9 -6.59 14.14 -20.27
CA THR A 9 -7.42 13.52 -21.32
C THR A 9 -8.65 14.36 -21.64
N LEU A 10 -9.24 15.04 -20.66
CA LEU A 10 -10.34 15.98 -20.91
C LEU A 10 -9.87 17.18 -21.75
N VAL A 11 -8.65 17.68 -21.54
CA VAL A 11 -8.10 18.76 -22.38
C VAL A 11 -7.87 18.30 -23.83
N ASN A 12 -7.39 17.06 -24.01
CA ASN A 12 -7.02 16.51 -25.31
C ASN A 12 -8.17 15.87 -26.09
N CYS A 13 -9.35 15.69 -25.50
CA CYS A 13 -10.48 15.11 -26.20
C CYS A 13 -11.13 16.13 -27.15
N ASN A 14 -11.79 15.62 -28.19
CA ASN A 14 -12.51 16.44 -29.18
C ASN A 14 -13.95 16.76 -28.73
N GLN A 15 -14.54 15.88 -27.92
CA GLN A 15 -15.93 15.98 -27.46
C GLN A 15 -16.00 15.54 -26.00
N VAL A 16 -16.79 16.25 -25.22
CA VAL A 16 -17.01 16.04 -23.78
C VAL A 16 -18.51 15.80 -23.56
N ILE A 17 -18.81 14.73 -22.83
CA ILE A 17 -20.14 14.48 -22.27
C ILE A 17 -20.01 14.64 -20.76
N ILE A 18 -20.86 15.48 -20.18
CA ILE A 18 -20.89 15.73 -18.73
C ILE A 18 -22.07 14.98 -18.14
N GLU A 19 -21.83 14.14 -17.15
CA GLU A 19 -22.88 13.55 -16.32
C GLU A 19 -23.02 14.39 -15.03
N LEU A 20 -24.15 15.06 -14.86
CA LEU A 20 -24.48 15.84 -13.67
C LEU A 20 -25.23 14.96 -12.67
N ASN A 21 -24.50 14.41 -11.70
CA ASN A 21 -25.07 13.55 -10.67
C ASN A 21 -25.60 14.36 -9.48
N THR A 22 -26.92 14.30 -9.27
CA THR A 22 -27.64 15.04 -8.22
C THR A 22 -27.84 14.24 -6.93
N ALA A 23 -27.38 13.00 -6.87
CA ALA A 23 -27.50 12.13 -5.69
C ALA A 23 -26.46 12.42 -4.58
N THR A 24 -25.49 13.30 -4.85
CA THR A 24 -24.42 13.66 -3.90
C THR A 24 -24.39 15.17 -3.68
N PRO A 25 -23.92 15.65 -2.51
CA PRO A 25 -23.73 17.08 -2.28
C PRO A 25 -22.74 17.69 -3.28
N SER A 26 -22.69 19.02 -3.38
CA SER A 26 -21.67 19.68 -4.19
C SER A 26 -20.28 19.45 -3.59
N PHE A 27 -19.33 18.97 -4.40
CA PHE A 27 -17.92 18.81 -4.03
C PHE A 27 -17.09 20.05 -4.38
N GLU A 28 -17.71 21.14 -4.82
CA GLU A 28 -17.00 22.37 -5.15
C GLU A 28 -16.14 22.83 -3.97
N GLY A 29 -14.84 23.05 -4.23
CA GLY A 29 -13.85 23.39 -3.20
C GLY A 29 -13.12 22.18 -2.60
N LEU A 30 -13.58 20.95 -2.78
CA LEU A 30 -12.88 19.76 -2.26
C LEU A 30 -11.67 19.35 -3.12
N HIS A 31 -11.63 19.78 -4.38
CA HIS A 31 -10.59 19.41 -5.33
C HIS A 31 -9.45 20.42 -5.40
N ASP A 32 -8.26 19.93 -5.77
CA ASP A 32 -7.09 20.71 -6.19
C ASP A 32 -6.60 20.16 -7.54
N ILE A 33 -7.05 20.81 -8.61
CA ILE A 33 -6.94 20.38 -10.01
C ILE A 33 -5.67 20.98 -10.62
N THR A 34 -4.53 20.31 -10.48
CA THR A 34 -3.27 20.78 -11.10
C THR A 34 -3.11 20.34 -12.56
N MET A 35 -2.84 21.29 -13.44
CA MET A 35 -2.29 21.02 -14.78
C MET A 35 -0.76 21.15 -14.73
N THR A 36 -0.04 20.16 -15.26
CA THR A 36 1.43 20.19 -15.24
C THR A 36 2.00 20.56 -16.59
N ASP A 37 3.04 21.40 -16.56
CA ASP A 37 3.86 21.70 -17.72
C ASP A 37 4.48 20.42 -18.32
N LEU A 38 4.74 20.48 -19.62
CA LEU A 38 5.34 19.36 -20.34
C LEU A 38 6.85 19.32 -20.16
N PRO A 39 7.45 18.11 -20.15
CA PRO A 39 8.89 17.97 -20.33
C PRO A 39 9.35 18.71 -21.61
N PRO A 40 10.59 19.25 -21.63
CA PRO A 40 11.66 19.04 -20.67
C PRO A 40 11.76 20.09 -19.55
N ARG A 41 10.79 21.01 -19.41
CA ARG A 41 10.86 22.14 -18.44
C ARG A 41 9.69 22.15 -17.46
N ARG A 42 9.20 20.97 -17.07
CA ARG A 42 8.15 20.82 -16.06
C ARG A 42 8.58 21.50 -14.76
N LYS A 43 7.69 22.28 -14.17
CA LYS A 43 7.91 22.95 -12.88
C LYS A 43 7.64 21.99 -11.71
N PRO A 44 8.35 22.18 -10.58
CA PRO A 44 8.12 21.38 -9.37
C PRO A 44 6.72 21.62 -8.79
N HIS A 45 6.22 20.64 -8.06
CA HIS A 45 4.98 20.81 -7.30
C HIS A 45 5.28 21.56 -6.00
N LEU A 46 4.66 22.71 -5.75
CA LEU A 46 4.89 23.51 -4.53
C LEU A 46 4.05 23.04 -3.34
N ILE A 47 4.12 21.73 -3.04
CA ILE A 47 3.42 21.09 -1.92
C ILE A 47 4.45 20.75 -0.84
N MET A 48 4.26 21.30 0.35
CA MET A 48 5.11 21.12 1.53
C MET A 48 4.34 20.50 2.71
N ALA A 49 3.00 20.52 2.66
CA ALA A 49 2.10 19.88 3.61
C ALA A 49 0.90 19.20 2.89
N PRO A 50 0.27 18.16 3.48
CA PRO A 50 -0.89 17.47 2.89
C PRO A 50 -2.06 18.39 2.47
N GLU A 51 -2.26 19.49 3.18
CA GLU A 51 -3.33 20.48 3.01
C GLU A 51 -3.06 21.57 1.96
N ASP A 52 -1.81 21.71 1.48
CA ASP A 52 -1.42 22.79 0.58
C ASP A 52 -2.18 22.75 -0.75
N ARG A 53 -2.94 23.79 -1.09
CA ARG A 53 -3.62 23.89 -2.38
C ARG A 53 -2.74 24.66 -3.37
N ILE A 54 -2.45 24.06 -4.52
CA ILE A 54 -1.53 24.65 -5.51
C ILE A 54 -2.22 25.03 -6.84
N SER A 55 -3.53 24.81 -6.96
CA SER A 55 -4.27 25.00 -8.19
C SER A 55 -5.76 25.33 -7.98
N THR A 56 -6.58 25.13 -9.01
CA THR A 56 -8.01 25.48 -9.05
C THR A 56 -8.90 24.34 -8.51
N PRO A 57 -10.11 24.65 -8.02
CA PRO A 57 -11.06 23.63 -7.53
C PRO A 57 -11.88 22.96 -8.65
N HIS A 58 -11.66 23.33 -9.90
CA HIS A 58 -12.44 22.86 -11.05
C HIS A 58 -11.55 22.60 -12.28
N ILE A 59 -12.07 21.78 -13.20
CA ILE A 59 -11.42 21.48 -14.48
C ILE A 59 -11.89 22.51 -15.51
N LEU A 60 -10.94 23.16 -16.18
CA LEU A 60 -11.23 24.04 -17.30
C LEU A 60 -11.54 23.20 -18.55
N VAL A 61 -12.73 23.40 -19.12
CA VAL A 61 -13.20 22.76 -20.34
C VAL A 61 -13.66 23.83 -21.32
N ASP A 62 -13.30 23.68 -22.59
CA ASP A 62 -13.83 24.49 -23.68
C ASP A 62 -15.32 24.16 -23.89
N PRO A 63 -16.24 25.11 -23.69
CA PRO A 63 -17.68 24.86 -23.82
C PRO A 63 -18.08 24.32 -25.19
N ASP A 64 -17.37 24.68 -26.26
CA ASP A 64 -17.67 24.23 -27.62
C ASP A 64 -17.41 22.73 -27.80
N LYS A 65 -16.60 22.12 -26.93
CA LYS A 65 -16.38 20.67 -26.90
C LYS A 65 -17.48 19.91 -26.16
N VAL A 66 -18.32 20.58 -25.37
CA VAL A 66 -19.37 19.93 -24.58
C VAL A 66 -20.54 19.61 -25.50
N VAL A 67 -20.70 18.33 -25.86
CA VAL A 67 -21.73 17.87 -26.81
C VAL A 67 -23.02 17.44 -26.12
N ALA A 68 -22.97 17.12 -24.82
CA ALA A 68 -24.14 16.77 -24.03
C ALA A 68 -23.88 16.97 -22.52
N ILE A 69 -24.95 17.33 -21.81
CA ILE A 69 -25.03 17.26 -20.34
C ILE A 69 -26.19 16.31 -20.02
N ILE A 70 -25.92 15.27 -19.24
CA ILE A 70 -26.88 14.22 -18.89
C ILE A 70 -27.04 14.25 -17.37
N GLU A 71 -28.26 14.44 -16.89
CA GLU A 71 -28.54 14.35 -15.45
C GLU A 71 -28.64 12.90 -15.00
N SER A 72 -28.13 12.62 -13.79
CA SER A 72 -28.28 11.33 -13.13
C SER A 72 -28.51 11.49 -11.63
N ASP A 73 -29.05 10.45 -11.00
CA ASP A 73 -29.33 10.38 -9.56
C ASP A 73 -28.83 9.07 -8.94
N HIS A 74 -27.84 8.44 -9.58
CA HIS A 74 -27.33 7.15 -9.15
C HIS A 74 -26.23 7.31 -8.09
N PRO A 75 -26.44 6.83 -6.85
CA PRO A 75 -25.42 6.93 -5.81
C PRO A 75 -24.22 6.03 -6.12
N ALA A 76 -23.09 6.33 -5.48
CA ALA A 76 -21.89 5.50 -5.60
C ALA A 76 -22.18 4.08 -5.10
N GLN A 77 -21.92 3.07 -5.93
CA GLN A 77 -22.04 1.67 -5.53
C GLN A 77 -20.72 1.18 -4.93
N THR A 78 -20.72 0.94 -3.62
CA THR A 78 -19.59 0.32 -2.91
C THR A 78 -20.01 -0.91 -2.14
N GLN A 79 -19.03 -1.75 -1.81
CA GLN A 79 -19.25 -2.97 -1.04
C GLN A 79 -19.00 -2.68 0.44
N PRO A 80 -19.67 -3.40 1.36
CA PRO A 80 -19.36 -3.36 2.78
C PRO A 80 -17.90 -3.74 3.06
N ASN A 81 -17.35 -3.20 4.15
CA ASN A 81 -16.01 -3.55 4.61
C ASN A 81 -16.03 -4.96 5.21
N ALA A 82 -14.96 -5.73 4.98
CA ALA A 82 -14.79 -6.98 5.69
C ALA A 82 -14.57 -6.69 7.19
N PRO A 83 -15.14 -7.52 8.09
CA PRO A 83 -14.91 -7.38 9.52
C PRO A 83 -13.44 -7.68 9.86
N GLU A 84 -12.95 -7.01 10.89
CA GLU A 84 -11.67 -7.33 11.49
C GLU A 84 -11.65 -8.75 12.04
N ASN A 85 -10.48 -9.39 12.00
CA ASN A 85 -10.24 -10.70 12.61
C ASN A 85 -8.99 -10.66 13.50
N ASP A 86 -8.74 -11.75 14.23
CA ASP A 86 -7.63 -11.80 15.18
C ASP A 86 -6.26 -11.62 14.51
N ALA A 87 -6.10 -12.14 13.29
CA ALA A 87 -4.88 -11.95 12.51
C ALA A 87 -4.67 -10.48 12.11
N SER A 88 -5.72 -9.78 11.66
CA SER A 88 -5.61 -8.35 11.33
C SER A 88 -5.32 -7.51 12.57
N LYS A 89 -5.91 -7.83 13.73
CA LYS A 89 -5.61 -7.14 15.00
C LYS A 89 -4.16 -7.36 15.44
N ALA A 90 -3.65 -8.57 15.30
CA ALA A 90 -2.25 -8.87 15.62
C ALA A 90 -1.27 -8.16 14.66
N ILE A 91 -1.59 -8.08 13.36
CA ILE A 91 -0.81 -7.28 12.40
C ILE A 91 -0.79 -5.80 12.82
N VAL A 92 -1.94 -5.23 13.19
CA VAL A 92 -2.06 -3.85 13.67
C VAL A 92 -1.21 -3.64 14.92
N ALA A 93 -1.29 -4.55 15.90
CA ALA A 93 -0.49 -4.46 17.12
C ALA A 93 1.02 -4.46 16.81
N ASN A 94 1.49 -5.37 15.96
CA ASN A 94 2.89 -5.45 15.56
C ASN A 94 3.37 -4.19 14.81
N LEU A 95 2.51 -3.63 13.96
CA LEU A 95 2.79 -2.39 13.26
C LEU A 95 2.87 -1.19 14.22
N THR A 96 1.92 -1.09 15.15
CA THR A 96 1.91 -0.04 16.18
C THR A 96 3.16 -0.13 17.05
N ASP A 97 3.50 -1.32 17.54
CA ASP A 97 4.71 -1.56 18.33
C ASP A 97 5.98 -1.11 17.59
N PHE A 98 6.07 -1.41 16.28
CA PHE A 98 7.17 -0.94 15.44
C PHE A 98 7.21 0.59 15.35
N LEU A 99 6.09 1.25 15.04
CA LEU A 99 6.05 2.71 14.91
C LEU A 99 6.33 3.41 16.24
N GLU A 100 5.80 2.91 17.36
CA GLU A 100 6.11 3.40 18.70
C GLU A 100 7.60 3.23 19.02
N HIS A 101 8.20 2.10 18.66
CA HIS A 101 9.62 1.87 18.81
C HIS A 101 10.46 2.89 18.04
N GLU A 102 10.10 3.19 16.78
CA GLU A 102 10.77 4.23 15.98
C GLU A 102 10.63 5.62 16.60
N VAL A 103 9.46 5.95 17.16
CA VAL A 103 9.23 7.20 17.90
C VAL A 103 10.08 7.28 19.16
N ASN A 104 10.13 6.21 19.95
CA ASN A 104 10.90 6.14 21.19
C ASN A 104 12.41 6.28 20.97
N HIS A 105 12.90 5.88 19.79
CA HIS A 105 14.30 6.06 19.38
C HIS A 105 14.56 7.37 18.63
N GLY A 106 13.56 8.25 18.51
CA GLY A 106 13.70 9.54 17.83
C GLY A 106 13.87 9.44 16.31
N ARG A 107 13.56 8.29 15.70
CA ARG A 107 13.59 8.08 14.23
C ARG A 107 12.31 8.57 13.54
N LEU A 108 11.20 8.64 14.28
CA LEU A 108 9.94 9.24 13.87
C LEU A 108 9.46 10.29 14.90
N PRO A 109 8.75 11.34 14.48
CA PRO A 109 8.09 12.26 15.40
C PRO A 109 6.88 11.60 16.06
N LYS A 110 6.43 12.13 17.21
CA LYS A 110 5.27 11.60 17.96
C LYS A 110 3.95 11.62 17.18
N SER A 111 3.79 12.59 16.28
CA SER A 111 2.66 12.70 15.37
C SER A 111 2.73 11.71 14.19
N LEU A 112 3.81 10.93 14.10
CA LEU A 112 4.22 10.22 12.89
C LEU A 112 4.39 11.18 11.70
N LEU A 113 4.62 10.60 10.53
CA LEU A 113 4.65 11.29 9.24
C LEU A 113 3.36 10.98 8.49
N PRO A 114 3.04 11.69 7.38
CA PRO A 114 1.85 11.39 6.59
C PRO A 114 1.78 9.91 6.22
N ILE A 115 0.64 9.28 6.48
CA ILE A 115 0.45 7.85 6.29
C ILE A 115 -0.32 7.59 5.00
N GLN A 116 0.27 6.78 4.12
CA GLN A 116 -0.45 6.15 3.02
C GLN A 116 -0.72 4.69 3.38
N SER A 117 -1.96 4.27 3.22
CA SER A 117 -2.34 2.86 3.30
C SER A 117 -3.14 2.47 2.06
N GLY A 118 -2.93 1.23 1.62
CA GLY A 118 -3.56 0.67 0.43
C GLY A 118 -5.05 0.38 0.61
N ILE A 119 -5.68 -0.19 -0.41
CA ILE A 119 -7.07 -0.66 -0.35
C ILE A 119 -7.05 -2.18 -0.18
N ASP A 120 -7.27 -2.67 1.04
CA ASP A 120 -7.50 -4.10 1.33
C ASP A 120 -8.18 -4.28 2.70
N ASN A 121 -8.65 -5.50 3.01
CA ASN A 121 -9.29 -5.84 4.28
C ASN A 121 -8.37 -5.63 5.48
N ILE A 122 -7.06 -5.85 5.32
CA ILE A 122 -6.08 -5.57 6.37
C ILE A 122 -5.86 -4.07 6.50
N ALA A 123 -5.81 -3.35 5.37
CA ALA A 123 -5.75 -1.90 5.38
C ALA A 123 -6.95 -1.31 6.13
N ASN A 124 -8.15 -1.88 5.98
CA ASN A 124 -9.32 -1.42 6.76
C ASN A 124 -9.10 -1.48 8.28
N ALA A 125 -8.42 -2.51 8.79
CA ALA A 125 -8.02 -2.63 10.19
C ALA A 125 -6.81 -1.74 10.54
N VAL A 126 -5.90 -1.53 9.58
CA VAL A 126 -4.67 -0.73 9.67
C VAL A 126 -4.90 0.73 9.27
N VAL A 127 -6.16 1.19 9.27
CA VAL A 127 -6.62 2.51 8.81
C VAL A 127 -6.87 2.56 7.29
N LEU A 128 -8.00 3.16 6.89
CA LEU A 128 -8.23 3.94 5.65
C LEU A 128 -9.46 3.56 4.78
N GLN A 129 -10.59 3.17 5.39
CA GLN A 129 -11.91 3.34 4.74
C GLN A 129 -12.83 4.08 5.70
N ASP A 130 -13.82 3.42 6.28
CA ASP A 130 -14.77 4.08 7.19
C ASP A 130 -14.09 4.58 8.48
N SER A 131 -13.00 3.92 8.90
CA SER A 131 -12.18 4.30 10.05
C SER A 131 -11.55 5.69 9.93
N PHE A 132 -11.45 6.26 8.72
CA PHE A 132 -11.07 7.68 8.57
C PHE A 132 -12.03 8.62 9.30
N LEU A 133 -13.33 8.33 9.23
CA LEU A 133 -14.34 9.15 9.87
C LEU A 133 -14.23 9.06 11.40
N ASP A 134 -13.85 7.88 11.92
CA ASP A 134 -13.58 7.69 13.35
C ASP A 134 -12.31 8.42 13.80
N LEU A 135 -11.27 8.46 12.98
CA LEU A 135 -10.06 9.22 13.27
C LEU A 135 -10.30 10.73 13.23
N PHE A 136 -11.10 11.21 12.28
CA PHE A 136 -11.52 12.61 12.24
C PHE A 136 -12.39 13.00 13.45
N ASP A 137 -13.27 12.11 13.88
CA ASP A 137 -14.18 12.34 15.02
C ASP A 137 -13.44 12.26 16.36
N SER A 138 -12.41 11.40 16.48
CA SER A 138 -11.58 11.30 17.68
C SER A 138 -10.50 12.38 17.78
N GLY A 139 -10.24 13.12 16.69
CA GLY A 139 -9.18 14.13 16.63
C GLY A 139 -7.77 13.55 16.50
N ASN A 140 -7.64 12.26 16.17
CA ASN A 140 -6.36 11.61 15.90
C ASN A 140 -5.91 11.78 14.43
N LEU A 141 -6.74 12.40 13.60
CA LEU A 141 -6.41 12.79 12.23
C LEU A 141 -6.88 14.22 11.96
N ASP A 142 -5.93 15.07 11.57
CA ASP A 142 -6.20 16.48 11.28
C ASP A 142 -6.70 16.68 9.84
N PHE A 143 -6.07 16.00 8.87
CA PHE A 143 -6.31 16.23 7.45
C PHE A 143 -6.01 14.97 6.61
N ALA A 144 -6.74 14.79 5.49
CA ALA A 144 -6.44 13.73 4.53
C ALA A 144 -6.45 14.24 3.08
N THR A 145 -5.46 13.79 2.31
CA THR A 145 -5.41 14.01 0.86
C THR A 145 -5.48 12.69 0.10
N ALA A 146 -6.26 12.64 -0.97
CA ALA A 146 -6.48 11.42 -1.74
C ALA A 146 -6.79 11.72 -3.21
N THR A 147 -6.74 10.70 -4.08
CA THR A 147 -7.26 10.82 -5.46
C THR A 147 -8.78 10.63 -5.52
N THR A 148 -9.30 9.78 -4.63
CA THR A 148 -10.68 9.33 -4.61
C THR A 148 -11.07 8.98 -3.19
N ILE A 149 -12.36 9.10 -2.90
CA ILE A 149 -12.94 8.64 -1.64
C ILE A 149 -13.70 7.34 -1.89
N ARG A 150 -13.50 6.36 -1.00
CA ARG A 150 -14.21 5.08 -1.01
C ARG A 150 -14.59 4.73 0.42
N PHE A 151 -15.87 4.83 0.73
CA PHE A 151 -16.45 4.32 1.97
C PHE A 151 -17.41 3.17 1.69
N SER A 152 -17.77 2.43 2.73
CA SER A 152 -18.93 1.54 2.69
C SER A 152 -20.22 2.34 2.45
N PRO A 153 -21.35 1.70 2.11
CA PRO A 153 -22.64 2.39 1.99
C PRO A 153 -23.00 3.21 3.24
N ASP A 154 -22.78 2.66 4.44
CA ASP A 154 -23.05 3.34 5.70
C ASP A 154 -22.02 4.46 5.97
N GLY A 155 -20.76 4.24 5.60
CA GLY A 155 -19.71 5.26 5.68
C GLY A 155 -20.00 6.46 4.78
N PHE A 156 -20.49 6.25 3.56
CA PHE A 156 -20.93 7.34 2.69
C PHE A 156 -22.13 8.09 3.27
N LYS A 157 -23.11 7.37 3.84
CA LYS A 157 -24.24 8.00 4.51
C LYS A 157 -23.76 8.90 5.65
N ARG A 158 -22.89 8.40 6.54
CA ARG A 158 -22.30 9.19 7.62
C ARG A 158 -21.50 10.39 7.12
N PHE A 159 -20.73 10.21 6.05
CA PHE A 159 -19.93 11.27 5.44
C PHE A 159 -20.80 12.40 4.90
N TYR A 160 -21.87 12.09 4.18
CA TYR A 160 -22.80 13.09 3.64
C TYR A 160 -23.68 13.73 4.72
N ASP A 161 -24.17 12.95 5.70
CA ASP A 161 -24.91 13.48 6.85
C ASP A 161 -24.05 14.45 7.69
N GLY A 162 -22.73 14.25 7.69
CA GLY A 162 -21.74 15.08 8.39
C GLY A 162 -20.94 16.01 7.48
N TRP A 163 -21.44 16.37 6.30
CA TRP A 163 -20.68 17.06 5.24
C TRP A 163 -19.85 18.25 5.74
N GLU A 164 -20.49 19.20 6.44
CA GLU A 164 -19.84 20.43 6.93
C GLU A 164 -18.65 20.14 7.88
N ARG A 165 -18.71 19.03 8.63
CA ARG A 165 -17.65 18.65 9.57
C ARG A 165 -16.43 18.05 8.89
N TYR A 166 -16.62 17.35 7.77
CA TYR A 166 -15.53 16.64 7.09
C TYR A 166 -14.97 17.41 5.88
N PHE A 167 -15.75 18.33 5.30
CA PHE A 167 -15.41 19.02 4.06
C PHE A 167 -14.04 19.71 4.12
N ASP A 168 -13.78 20.51 5.15
CA ASP A 168 -12.52 21.25 5.29
C ASP A 168 -11.32 20.38 5.74
N LYS A 169 -11.54 19.09 5.99
CA LYS A 169 -10.49 18.14 6.41
C LYS A 169 -10.00 17.24 5.29
N LEU A 170 -10.50 17.44 4.07
CA LEU A 170 -10.26 16.56 2.92
C LEU A 170 -9.83 17.36 1.69
N LEU A 171 -8.89 16.80 0.92
CA LEU A 171 -8.44 17.37 -0.34
C LEU A 171 -8.22 16.32 -1.42
N LEU A 172 -8.95 16.47 -2.53
CA LEU A 172 -8.86 15.57 -3.67
C LEU A 172 -7.91 16.09 -4.74
N ARG A 173 -6.85 15.33 -5.00
CA ARG A 173 -5.79 15.67 -5.98
C ARG A 173 -5.75 14.67 -7.12
N SER A 174 -5.12 15.05 -8.23
CA SER A 174 -4.99 14.10 -9.34
C SER A 174 -4.10 12.95 -8.90
N GLN A 175 -4.29 11.75 -9.46
CA GLN A 175 -3.37 10.64 -9.20
C GLN A 175 -1.91 11.03 -9.46
N GLN A 176 -1.66 11.83 -10.51
CA GLN A 176 -0.32 12.31 -10.83
C GLN A 176 0.31 13.14 -9.70
N VAL A 177 -0.50 13.89 -8.94
CA VAL A 177 -0.03 14.70 -7.82
C VAL A 177 0.00 13.88 -6.53
N SER A 178 -1.09 13.18 -6.18
CA SER A 178 -1.16 12.38 -4.94
C SER A 178 -0.11 11.28 -4.91
N ASN A 179 0.26 10.74 -6.06
CA ASN A 179 1.24 9.66 -6.19
C ASN A 179 2.60 10.17 -6.71
N SER A 180 2.85 11.49 -6.69
CA SER A 180 4.11 12.03 -7.19
C SER A 180 5.28 11.59 -6.30
N PRO A 181 6.30 10.89 -6.82
CA PRO A 181 7.50 10.53 -6.06
C PRO A 181 8.19 11.74 -5.40
N GLU A 182 8.17 12.90 -6.07
CA GLU A 182 8.71 14.16 -5.54
C GLU A 182 8.03 14.55 -4.23
N ILE A 183 6.70 14.44 -4.17
CA ILE A 183 5.89 14.84 -3.00
C ILE A 183 5.99 13.77 -1.91
N ILE A 184 5.87 12.49 -2.28
CA ILE A 184 5.94 11.36 -1.34
C ILE A 184 7.26 11.40 -0.56
N CYS A 185 8.38 11.58 -1.28
CA CYS A 185 9.71 11.66 -0.66
C CYS A 185 9.87 12.92 0.19
N ARG A 186 9.40 14.07 -0.31
CA ARG A 186 9.48 15.35 0.43
C ARG A 186 8.72 15.33 1.75
N LEU A 187 7.51 14.79 1.75
CA LEU A 187 6.67 14.70 2.95
C LEU A 187 7.13 13.58 3.90
N GLY A 188 8.03 12.71 3.45
CA GLY A 188 8.49 11.56 4.23
C GLY A 188 7.36 10.57 4.51
N VAL A 189 6.51 10.29 3.52
CA VAL A 189 5.33 9.43 3.70
C VAL A 189 5.70 8.05 4.26
N ILE A 190 4.90 7.52 5.19
CA ILE A 190 4.93 6.12 5.60
C ILE A 190 3.98 5.37 4.66
N GLY A 191 4.53 4.54 3.76
CA GLY A 191 3.76 3.80 2.76
C GLY A 191 3.48 2.38 3.23
N MET A 192 2.20 2.00 3.28
CA MET A 192 1.75 0.69 3.78
C MET A 192 0.88 -0.01 2.75
N ASN A 193 1.25 -1.22 2.34
CA ASN A 193 0.53 -1.97 1.30
C ASN A 193 0.43 -3.47 1.62
N THR A 194 -0.54 -4.14 0.99
CA THR A 194 -0.70 -5.59 1.12
C THR A 194 -0.16 -6.34 -0.12
N PRO A 195 0.79 -7.28 0.03
CA PRO A 195 1.21 -8.18 -1.03
C PRO A 195 0.32 -9.43 -1.14
N VAL A 196 0.35 -10.06 -2.32
CA VAL A 196 -0.09 -11.44 -2.53
C VAL A 196 0.84 -12.39 -1.77
N GLU A 197 2.15 -12.25 -1.99
CA GLU A 197 3.22 -13.01 -1.35
C GLU A 197 4.49 -12.16 -1.28
N VAL A 198 5.32 -12.42 -0.28
CA VAL A 198 6.66 -11.84 -0.11
C VAL A 198 7.63 -12.99 0.00
N ASP A 199 8.83 -12.86 -0.56
CA ASP A 199 9.85 -13.87 -0.37
C ASP A 199 10.81 -13.55 0.77
N ILE A 200 11.66 -14.51 1.07
CA ILE A 200 12.62 -14.46 2.17
C ILE A 200 13.69 -13.38 2.00
N TYR A 201 13.80 -12.79 0.81
CA TYR A 201 14.69 -11.67 0.50
C TYR A 201 13.97 -10.33 0.49
N ALA A 202 12.66 -10.32 0.80
CA ALA A 202 11.79 -9.15 0.74
C ALA A 202 11.59 -8.61 -0.68
N HIS A 203 11.58 -9.47 -1.70
CA HIS A 203 10.82 -9.14 -2.90
C HIS A 203 9.33 -9.37 -2.65
N ALA A 204 8.48 -8.56 -3.28
CA ALA A 204 7.04 -8.71 -3.14
C ALA A 204 6.33 -8.82 -4.48
N ASN A 205 5.29 -9.64 -4.45
CA ASN A 205 4.29 -9.81 -5.49
C ASN A 205 2.99 -9.18 -4.99
N SER A 206 2.49 -8.14 -5.64
CA SER A 206 1.21 -7.49 -5.32
C SER A 206 0.11 -7.81 -6.34
N THR A 207 0.46 -8.40 -7.49
CA THR A 207 -0.46 -8.45 -8.64
C THR A 207 -0.77 -9.85 -9.13
N CYS A 208 0.20 -10.76 -9.19
CA CYS A 208 0.13 -11.91 -10.09
C CYS A 208 0.20 -13.24 -9.35
N VAL A 209 -0.96 -13.83 -9.07
CA VAL A 209 -1.06 -15.14 -8.40
C VAL A 209 -0.46 -16.23 -9.29
N MET A 210 0.46 -17.03 -8.73
CA MET A 210 1.19 -18.08 -9.46
C MET A 210 2.00 -17.55 -10.65
N GLY A 211 2.32 -16.25 -10.67
CA GLY A 211 3.04 -15.59 -11.77
C GLY A 211 2.26 -15.45 -13.07
N LEU A 212 1.00 -15.90 -13.12
CA LEU A 212 0.20 -15.95 -14.35
C LEU A 212 -1.17 -15.27 -14.21
N ARG A 213 -1.79 -15.31 -13.04
CA ARG A 213 -3.16 -14.85 -12.85
C ARG A 213 -3.17 -13.50 -12.13
N MET A 214 -3.44 -12.45 -12.90
CA MET A 214 -3.68 -11.11 -12.39
C MET A 214 -4.84 -11.10 -11.37
N LEU A 215 -4.56 -10.64 -10.15
CA LEU A 215 -5.55 -10.43 -9.09
C LEU A 215 -6.15 -9.03 -9.23
N ASN A 216 -5.31 -8.02 -9.08
CA ASN A 216 -5.59 -6.59 -9.21
C ASN A 216 -4.42 -5.94 -9.96
N ARG A 217 -4.47 -4.64 -10.21
CA ARG A 217 -3.33 -3.89 -10.77
C ARG A 217 -2.33 -3.51 -9.66
N LEU A 218 -1.11 -3.16 -10.06
CA LEU A 218 -0.06 -2.64 -9.17
C LEU A 218 -0.49 -1.33 -8.48
N TRP A 219 -1.28 -0.51 -9.18
CA TRP A 219 -1.74 0.81 -8.73
C TRP A 219 -0.57 1.68 -8.23
N GLY A 220 -0.82 2.51 -7.21
CA GLY A 220 0.18 3.42 -6.65
C GLY A 220 1.20 2.76 -5.72
N SER A 221 1.14 1.46 -5.48
CA SER A 221 2.02 0.81 -4.50
C SER A 221 3.49 1.02 -4.82
N ALA A 222 3.89 0.95 -6.09
CA ALA A 222 5.25 1.22 -6.52
C ALA A 222 5.65 2.70 -6.36
N ASP A 223 4.72 3.64 -6.59
CA ASP A 223 4.97 5.08 -6.41
C ASP A 223 5.32 5.39 -4.94
N PHE A 224 4.54 4.82 -4.01
CA PHE A 224 4.72 5.01 -2.57
C PHE A 224 5.92 4.23 -2.04
N LEU A 225 6.01 2.92 -2.26
CA LEU A 225 7.05 2.08 -1.65
C LEU A 225 8.47 2.44 -2.15
N ARG A 226 8.63 2.94 -3.37
CA ARG A 226 9.95 3.43 -3.81
C ARG A 226 10.34 4.76 -3.15
N SER A 227 9.36 5.61 -2.82
CA SER A 227 9.59 7.02 -2.51
C SER A 227 9.34 7.36 -1.03
N ALA A 228 8.77 6.43 -0.27
CA ALA A 228 8.40 6.60 1.13
C ALA A 228 9.62 6.66 2.06
N ARG A 229 9.41 7.25 3.25
CA ARG A 229 10.38 7.23 4.36
C ARG A 229 10.48 5.85 5.00
N TYR A 230 9.34 5.17 5.10
CA TYR A 230 9.21 3.76 5.46
C TYR A 230 8.30 3.08 4.46
N SER A 231 8.81 2.01 3.84
CA SER A 231 8.09 1.17 2.90
C SER A 231 7.72 -0.14 3.57
N ILE A 232 6.46 -0.23 3.97
CA ILE A 232 5.95 -1.32 4.80
C ILE A 232 4.99 -2.17 3.97
N MET A 233 5.19 -3.47 4.02
CA MET A 233 4.21 -4.44 3.54
C MET A 233 3.63 -5.24 4.68
N HIS A 234 2.30 -5.37 4.74
CA HIS A 234 1.63 -6.16 5.76
C HIS A 234 0.75 -7.24 5.16
N THR A 235 0.82 -8.46 5.69
CA THR A 235 0.08 -9.61 5.18
C THR A 235 -0.09 -10.66 6.27
N PRO A 236 -1.18 -11.44 6.32
CA PRO A 236 -1.18 -12.65 7.12
C PRO A 236 -0.05 -13.57 6.66
N SER A 237 0.60 -14.29 7.55
CA SER A 237 1.61 -15.28 7.20
C SER A 237 1.02 -16.43 6.36
N ILE A 238 -0.27 -16.69 6.53
CA ILE A 238 -1.02 -17.73 5.85
C ILE A 238 -2.43 -17.25 5.46
N ARG A 239 -2.82 -17.47 4.20
CA ARG A 239 -4.19 -17.24 3.71
C ARG A 239 -5.00 -18.54 3.72
N PRO A 240 -6.22 -18.55 4.28
CA PRO A 240 -7.08 -19.73 4.26
C PRO A 240 -7.38 -20.22 2.84
N THR A 241 -7.49 -21.55 2.66
CA THR A 241 -7.90 -22.18 1.40
C THR A 241 -8.85 -23.32 1.66
N LYS A 242 -9.72 -23.63 0.68
CA LYS A 242 -10.68 -24.74 0.76
C LYS A 242 -10.01 -26.12 0.71
N LYS A 243 -8.78 -26.19 0.18
CA LYS A 243 -8.09 -27.47 -0.12
C LYS A 243 -7.11 -27.93 0.95
N ASP A 244 -6.53 -27.01 1.74
CA ASP A 244 -5.56 -27.31 2.79
C ASP A 244 -6.02 -26.62 4.08
N PRO A 245 -6.31 -27.37 5.16
CA PRO A 245 -6.75 -26.78 6.43
C PRO A 245 -5.70 -25.85 7.05
N THR A 246 -4.42 -25.95 6.68
CA THR A 246 -3.39 -25.02 7.14
C THR A 246 -3.40 -23.72 6.33
N GLY A 247 -3.79 -23.73 5.06
CA GLY A 247 -3.78 -22.56 4.18
C GLY A 247 -2.58 -22.48 3.23
N VAL A 248 -2.47 -21.35 2.52
CA VAL A 248 -1.41 -21.01 1.57
C VAL A 248 -0.48 -19.99 2.24
N SER A 249 0.82 -20.24 2.25
CA SER A 249 1.77 -19.31 2.86
C SER A 249 1.92 -18.05 2.00
N CYS A 250 1.98 -16.89 2.67
CA CYS A 250 2.31 -15.61 2.05
C CYS A 250 3.81 -15.32 2.09
N ILE A 251 4.61 -16.13 2.80
CA ILE A 251 6.06 -16.01 2.87
C ILE A 251 6.67 -17.21 2.12
N VAL A 252 7.33 -16.95 1.00
CA VAL A 252 7.80 -18.00 0.07
C VAL A 252 9.31 -17.95 -0.14
N PRO A 253 9.97 -19.02 -0.61
CA PRO A 253 11.40 -18.98 -0.88
C PRO A 253 11.77 -18.00 -2.01
N MET A 254 10.90 -17.82 -2.99
CA MET A 254 11.05 -16.87 -4.10
C MET A 254 9.65 -16.52 -4.61
N CYS A 255 9.39 -15.24 -4.84
CA CYS A 255 8.12 -14.81 -5.42
C CYS A 255 7.96 -15.34 -6.85
N THR A 256 6.73 -15.68 -7.24
CA THR A 256 6.42 -16.09 -8.63
C THR A 256 6.36 -14.92 -9.60
N HIS A 257 6.22 -13.71 -9.08
CA HIS A 257 6.25 -12.45 -9.81
C HIS A 257 6.80 -11.37 -8.88
N ILE A 258 7.55 -10.41 -9.41
CA ILE A 258 8.17 -9.34 -8.61
C ILE A 258 7.61 -8.01 -9.10
N ASP A 259 6.81 -7.38 -8.25
CA ASP A 259 6.31 -6.03 -8.41
C ASP A 259 7.22 -5.03 -7.69
N GLN A 260 7.71 -5.38 -6.50
CA GLN A 260 8.66 -4.61 -5.71
C GLN A 260 9.87 -5.46 -5.38
N THR A 261 11.04 -4.86 -5.55
CA THR A 261 12.32 -5.49 -5.21
C THR A 261 12.62 -5.32 -3.72
N GLU A 262 13.61 -6.05 -3.22
CA GLU A 262 14.16 -5.92 -1.87
C GLU A 262 14.71 -4.51 -1.58
N HIS A 263 14.98 -3.71 -2.60
CA HIS A 263 15.40 -2.31 -2.47
C HIS A 263 14.25 -1.35 -2.15
N ASP A 264 13.01 -1.82 -2.33
CA ASP A 264 11.79 -1.01 -2.24
C ASP A 264 11.05 -1.23 -0.93
N LEU A 265 11.47 -2.21 -0.14
CA LEU A 265 10.84 -2.60 1.11
C LEU A 265 11.80 -2.39 2.28
N ASP A 266 11.30 -1.72 3.32
CA ASP A 266 12.00 -1.53 4.58
C ASP A 266 11.50 -2.50 5.66
N VAL A 267 10.20 -2.84 5.64
CA VAL A 267 9.56 -3.66 6.69
C VAL A 267 8.50 -4.57 6.11
N VAL A 268 8.45 -5.81 6.60
CA VAL A 268 7.35 -6.76 6.36
C VAL A 268 6.69 -7.09 7.70
N VAL A 269 5.37 -7.00 7.78
CA VAL A 269 4.60 -7.23 9.00
C VAL A 269 3.60 -8.36 8.78
N THR A 270 3.59 -9.31 9.72
CA THR A 270 2.62 -10.41 9.76
C THR A 270 2.01 -10.51 11.16
N GLU A 271 0.99 -11.35 11.35
CA GLU A 271 0.41 -11.63 12.66
C GLU A 271 1.35 -12.42 13.58
N GLN A 272 2.40 -13.05 13.03
CA GLN A 272 3.38 -13.79 13.80
C GLN A 272 4.33 -12.83 14.54
N VAL A 273 4.51 -13.07 15.84
CA VAL A 273 5.43 -12.31 16.72
C VAL A 273 6.72 -13.12 16.91
N HIS A 274 7.89 -12.50 16.74
CA HIS A 274 9.18 -13.12 17.04
C HIS A 274 9.83 -12.49 18.28
N SER A 275 9.64 -13.13 19.44
CA SER A 275 10.37 -12.95 20.72
C SER A 275 10.20 -11.61 21.49
N PRO A 276 10.00 -11.65 22.83
CA PRO A 276 9.82 -10.46 23.69
C PRO A 276 11.08 -9.60 23.91
N THR A 277 12.16 -9.83 23.16
CA THR A 277 13.47 -9.14 23.31
C THR A 277 13.93 -8.41 22.04
N ALA A 278 13.14 -8.47 20.97
CA ALA A 278 13.31 -7.70 19.74
C ALA A 278 11.95 -7.13 19.33
N PRO A 279 11.88 -5.96 18.65
CA PRO A 279 10.61 -5.40 18.22
C PRO A 279 9.80 -6.41 17.40
N SER A 280 8.56 -6.63 17.84
CA SER A 280 7.57 -7.59 17.36
C SER A 280 7.13 -7.30 15.92
N ALA A 281 7.96 -7.59 14.95
CA ALA A 281 7.54 -7.84 13.58
C ALA A 281 8.54 -8.85 12.99
N THR A 282 8.13 -9.62 12.00
CA THR A 282 9.07 -10.34 11.13
C THR A 282 9.82 -9.29 10.31
N ILE A 283 10.73 -8.57 10.96
CA ILE A 283 11.52 -7.53 10.34
C ILE A 283 12.53 -8.22 9.42
N ILE A 284 12.18 -8.36 8.14
CA ILE A 284 13.18 -8.30 7.08
C ILE A 284 13.46 -6.80 6.88
N ALA A 285 14.14 -6.16 7.84
CA ALA A 285 14.67 -4.81 7.63
C ALA A 285 16.10 -4.92 7.14
N ARG A 286 16.36 -4.26 6.01
CA ARG A 286 17.67 -3.66 5.80
C ARG A 286 17.62 -2.29 6.46
N THR A 287 18.41 -2.10 7.52
CA THR A 287 18.71 -0.75 7.99
C THR A 287 19.51 -0.03 6.90
N ARG A 288 18.97 1.08 6.37
CA ARG A 288 19.63 1.95 5.37
C ARG A 288 20.80 2.77 5.94
N ASP A 289 21.11 2.65 7.23
CA ASP A 289 22.21 3.39 7.86
C ASP A 289 23.56 2.79 7.47
N HIS A 290 24.10 3.34 6.39
CA HIS A 290 25.50 3.27 6.00
C HIS A 290 26.37 4.12 6.96
N GLN A 291 26.51 3.71 8.22
CA GLN A 291 27.64 4.13 9.04
C GLN A 291 28.30 2.93 9.71
N GLU A 292 29.47 2.60 9.20
CA GLU A 292 30.63 2.06 9.92
C GLU A 292 30.34 1.02 11.01
N ASP A 293 29.93 -0.17 10.59
CA ASP A 293 30.45 -1.37 11.23
C ASP A 293 30.59 -2.48 10.19
N SER A 294 31.82 -2.79 9.82
CA SER A 294 32.23 -3.68 8.74
C SER A 294 31.96 -5.18 8.99
N THR A 295 30.86 -5.50 9.67
CA THR A 295 30.34 -6.85 9.94
C THR A 295 28.80 -6.96 9.83
N SER A 296 28.10 -5.87 9.50
CA SER A 296 26.61 -5.79 9.51
C SER A 296 25.96 -5.82 8.13
N GLY A 297 26.65 -6.29 7.09
CA GLY A 297 26.03 -6.54 5.79
C GLY A 297 24.97 -7.65 5.90
N LEU A 298 23.69 -7.30 5.74
CA LEU A 298 22.56 -8.24 5.78
C LEU A 298 22.54 -9.13 7.04
N GLN A 299 22.41 -8.53 8.23
CA GLN A 299 21.74 -9.26 9.32
C GLN A 299 20.23 -9.26 9.05
N THR A 300 19.80 -9.98 8.01
CA THR A 300 18.49 -10.62 8.07
C THR A 300 18.51 -11.42 9.36
N ASN A 301 17.62 -11.14 10.31
CA ASN A 301 17.53 -11.93 11.54
C ASN A 301 17.47 -13.42 11.16
N LEU A 302 18.60 -14.12 11.26
CA LEU A 302 18.76 -15.52 10.87
C LEU A 302 17.91 -16.45 11.76
N ALA A 303 17.28 -15.90 12.80
CA ALA A 303 16.39 -16.59 13.72
C ALA A 303 15.00 -16.93 13.11
N THR A 304 14.60 -16.31 11.99
CA THR A 304 13.30 -16.55 11.32
C THR A 304 13.38 -17.54 10.15
N LEU A 305 14.53 -18.18 9.92
CA LEU A 305 14.65 -19.16 8.84
C LEU A 305 13.83 -20.42 9.17
N THR A 306 12.73 -20.61 8.44
CA THR A 306 12.10 -21.94 8.33
C THR A 306 13.15 -22.94 7.81
N GLU A 307 13.04 -24.22 8.17
CA GLU A 307 13.93 -25.29 7.68
C GLU A 307 14.31 -25.19 6.18
N PRO A 308 13.40 -24.88 5.23
CA PRO A 308 13.73 -24.66 3.82
C PRO A 308 14.91 -23.71 3.58
N ASN A 309 14.94 -22.57 4.29
CA ASN A 309 15.93 -21.53 4.04
C ASN A 309 17.30 -21.94 4.56
N LEU A 310 17.35 -22.63 5.71
CA LEU A 310 18.59 -23.21 6.24
C LEU A 310 19.19 -24.24 5.28
N VAL A 311 18.34 -25.05 4.61
CA VAL A 311 18.79 -26.02 3.60
C VAL A 311 19.37 -25.30 2.37
N PHE A 312 18.69 -24.27 1.87
CA PHE A 312 19.15 -23.51 0.69
C PHE A 312 20.45 -22.77 0.98
N TYR A 313 20.51 -22.09 2.13
CA TYR A 313 21.68 -21.37 2.60
C TYR A 313 22.90 -22.29 2.75
N ARG A 314 22.76 -23.43 3.44
CA ARG A 314 23.83 -24.43 3.60
C ARG A 314 24.31 -24.99 2.26
N HIS A 315 23.42 -25.19 1.29
CA HIS A 315 23.78 -25.67 -0.05
C HIS A 315 24.64 -24.65 -0.80
N CYS A 316 24.26 -23.38 -0.80
CA CYS A 316 24.93 -22.34 -1.58
C CYS A 316 26.25 -21.89 -0.93
N LEU A 317 26.32 -21.83 0.40
CA LEU A 317 27.55 -21.48 1.12
C LEU A 317 28.70 -22.47 0.86
N LYS A 318 28.40 -23.77 0.69
CA LYS A 318 29.42 -24.78 0.30
C LYS A 318 30.11 -24.45 -1.03
N ARG A 319 29.49 -23.62 -1.87
CA ARG A 319 30.00 -23.19 -3.18
C ARG A 319 30.47 -21.73 -3.20
N ALA A 320 30.52 -21.07 -2.03
CA ALA A 320 30.77 -19.64 -1.90
C ALA A 320 29.76 -18.75 -2.66
N TRP A 321 28.52 -19.20 -2.83
CA TRP A 321 27.43 -18.43 -3.44
C TRP A 321 26.54 -17.84 -2.34
N GLY A 322 26.99 -16.72 -1.76
CA GLY A 322 26.42 -16.21 -0.50
C GLY A 322 25.54 -14.96 -0.58
N HIS A 323 25.46 -14.28 -1.73
CA HIS A 323 24.75 -13.00 -1.83
C HIS A 323 23.23 -13.16 -1.62
N GLU A 324 22.59 -14.02 -2.43
CA GLU A 324 21.17 -14.40 -2.29
C GLU A 324 21.03 -15.92 -2.54
N PRO A 325 21.22 -16.75 -1.49
CA PRO A 325 21.22 -18.19 -1.60
C PRO A 325 19.90 -18.83 -2.09
N HIS A 326 19.88 -19.30 -3.33
CA HIS A 326 18.77 -20.07 -3.89
C HIS A 326 19.20 -21.44 -4.41
N ARG A 327 18.34 -22.44 -4.18
CA ARG A 327 18.31 -23.66 -4.99
C ARG A 327 17.34 -23.46 -6.15
N LEU A 328 17.81 -22.92 -7.28
CA LEU A 328 16.98 -22.44 -8.42
C LEU A 328 15.86 -23.41 -8.84
N TRP A 329 16.12 -24.72 -8.87
CA TRP A 329 15.12 -25.71 -9.27
C TRP A 329 14.09 -26.05 -8.18
N GLN A 330 14.35 -25.65 -6.94
CA GLN A 330 13.54 -25.89 -5.76
C GLN A 330 12.81 -24.62 -5.27
N THR A 331 13.15 -23.42 -5.74
CA THR A 331 12.59 -22.15 -5.22
C THR A 331 11.08 -22.08 -5.37
N LEU A 332 10.54 -22.61 -6.48
CA LEU A 332 9.09 -22.63 -6.77
C LEU A 332 8.41 -23.96 -6.37
N LYS A 333 9.05 -24.80 -5.55
CA LYS A 333 8.50 -26.12 -5.15
C LYS A 333 7.18 -25.98 -4.39
N MET A 334 7.01 -24.91 -3.60
CA MET A 334 5.76 -24.60 -2.90
C MET A 334 4.62 -24.31 -3.87
N HIS A 335 4.85 -23.46 -4.87
CA HIS A 335 3.88 -23.14 -5.91
C HIS A 335 3.53 -24.36 -6.75
N LYS A 336 4.53 -25.11 -7.20
CA LYS A 336 4.31 -26.37 -7.93
C LYS A 336 3.41 -27.33 -7.15
N LYS A 337 3.65 -27.49 -5.84
CA LYS A 337 2.83 -28.38 -5.00
C LYS A 337 1.43 -27.82 -4.77
N LEU A 338 1.28 -26.50 -4.68
CA LEU A 338 -0.03 -25.86 -4.60
C LEU A 338 -0.86 -26.15 -5.86
N ASP A 339 -0.26 -26.09 -7.04
CA ASP A 339 -0.91 -26.43 -8.30
C ASP A 339 -1.29 -27.92 -8.38
N GLU A 340 -0.33 -28.81 -8.14
CA GLU A 340 -0.50 -30.26 -8.29
C GLU A 340 -1.37 -30.90 -7.20
N LYS A 341 -1.29 -30.40 -5.96
CA LYS A 341 -1.83 -31.05 -4.75
C LYS A 341 -2.70 -30.15 -3.89
N GLY A 342 -2.81 -28.86 -4.21
CA GLY A 342 -3.63 -27.92 -3.43
C GLY A 342 -3.03 -27.52 -2.08
N THR A 343 -1.74 -27.77 -1.84
CA THR A 343 -1.03 -27.46 -0.58
C THR A 343 0.39 -26.97 -0.87
N MET A 344 0.88 -26.01 -0.07
CA MET A 344 2.28 -25.56 -0.13
C MET A 344 3.23 -26.35 0.80
N LYS A 345 2.71 -27.29 1.62
CA LYS A 345 3.54 -28.02 2.59
C LYS A 345 4.57 -28.90 1.91
N ILE A 346 5.86 -28.70 2.11
CA ILE A 346 6.90 -29.54 1.52
C ILE A 346 7.30 -30.66 2.50
N THR A 347 7.32 -31.91 2.03
CA THR A 347 7.72 -33.08 2.82
C THR A 347 9.23 -33.34 2.77
N SER A 348 9.88 -32.99 1.66
CA SER A 348 11.34 -32.97 1.54
C SER A 348 11.74 -31.92 0.51
N TRP A 349 12.82 -31.19 0.80
CA TRP A 349 13.44 -30.19 -0.08
C TRP A 349 14.56 -30.77 -0.95
N ASP A 350 14.83 -32.07 -0.84
CA ASP A 350 15.84 -32.76 -1.63
C ASP A 350 15.54 -32.68 -3.13
#